data_AF-A0A7L0NG28-F1
#
_entry.id   AF-A0A7L0NG28-F1
#
_cell.length_a   1.000
_cell.length_b   1.000
_cell.length_c   1.000
_cell.angle_alpha   90.00
_cell.angle_beta   90.00
_cell.angle_gamma   90.00
#
_symmetry.space_group_name_H-M   'P 1'
#
loop_
_entity.id
_entity.type
_entity.pdbx_description
1 polymer ?
#
loop_
_entity_poly.entity_id
_entity_poly.type
_entity_poly.pdbx_seq_one_letter_code
_entity_poly.pdbx_strand_id
1 'polypeptide(L)'
;RFFEYILLYKDAVMFQIEQVTKLCSKIALTEPWDPYDIPANSTYEDQYYIGGPGDEIMVQEWSDRKPARKLESWVGVYTVKDCYPVQETYTKNYSVTTSTRFFDIHLGIADPSVFTPPSTCQTAQLARMKDEC
;
A
#
# COMPACT_ATOMS: atom_id res chain seq x y z
N ARG A 1 7.15 17.19 -8.73
CA ARG A 1 6.30 16.85 -9.92
C ARG A 1 5.23 15.88 -9.45
N PHE A 2 4.15 15.65 -10.21
CA PHE A 2 3.13 14.67 -9.80
C PHE A 2 3.19 13.45 -10.71
N PHE A 3 3.11 12.28 -10.09
CA PHE A 3 3.22 11.00 -10.77
C PHE A 3 1.98 10.14 -10.54
N GLU A 4 1.64 9.38 -11.56
CA GLU A 4 0.72 8.26 -11.50
C GLU A 4 1.55 6.96 -11.58
N TYR A 5 1.16 5.95 -10.81
CA TYR A 5 1.87 4.67 -10.74
C TYR A 5 0.90 3.54 -11.05
N ILE A 6 1.25 2.70 -12.03
CA ILE A 6 0.51 1.47 -12.36
C ILE A 6 1.44 0.29 -12.10
N LEU A 7 1.14 -0.52 -11.09
CA LEU A 7 1.93 -1.70 -10.71
C LEU A 7 1.22 -2.96 -11.21
N LEU A 8 1.82 -3.66 -12.18
CA LEU A 8 1.29 -4.90 -12.75
C LEU A 8 2.18 -6.07 -12.34
N TYR A 9 1.94 -6.62 -11.15
CA TYR A 9 2.77 -7.69 -10.57
C TYR A 9 2.76 -8.99 -11.38
N LYS A 10 1.66 -9.31 -12.08
CA LYS A 10 1.58 -10.48 -12.98
C LYS A 10 2.57 -10.39 -14.16
N ASP A 11 2.85 -9.18 -14.60
CA ASP A 11 3.76 -8.89 -15.71
C ASP A 11 5.14 -8.44 -15.22
N ALA A 12 5.36 -8.39 -13.90
CA ALA A 12 6.58 -7.91 -13.24
C ALA A 12 7.04 -6.50 -13.68
N VAL A 13 6.09 -5.60 -13.93
CA VAL A 13 6.38 -4.23 -14.39
C VAL A 13 5.61 -3.17 -13.61
N MET A 14 6.25 -2.02 -13.40
CA MET A 14 5.66 -0.80 -12.88
C MET A 14 5.82 0.31 -13.91
N PHE A 15 4.74 1.04 -14.18
CA PHE A 15 4.78 2.28 -14.93
C PHE A 15 4.75 3.46 -13.97
N GLN A 16 5.67 4.40 -14.16
CA GLN A 16 5.65 5.72 -13.53
C GLN A 16 5.36 6.74 -14.63
N ILE A 17 4.27 7.48 -14.49
CA ILE A 17 3.74 8.39 -15.51
C ILE A 17 3.69 9.80 -14.95
N GLU A 18 4.37 10.75 -15.59
CA GLU A 18 4.28 12.16 -15.19
C GLU A 18 2.92 12.73 -15.62
N GLN A 19 2.18 13.33 -14.69
CA GLN A 19 0.75 13.58 -14.91
C GLN A 19 0.44 14.64 -15.99
N VAL A 20 1.35 15.60 -16.23
CA VAL A 20 1.14 16.72 -17.17
C VAL A 20 1.58 16.35 -18.58
N THR A 21 2.82 15.90 -18.72
CA THR A 21 3.49 15.55 -19.98
C THR A 21 3.14 14.16 -20.48
N LYS A 22 2.61 13.30 -19.60
CA LYS A 22 2.37 11.88 -19.84
C LYS A 22 3.63 11.10 -20.23
N LEU A 23 4.82 11.64 -19.92
CA LEU A 23 6.07 10.91 -20.07
C LEU A 23 6.04 9.68 -19.16
N CYS A 24 6.47 8.54 -19.70
CA CYS A 24 6.35 7.25 -19.02
C CYS A 24 7.70 6.58 -18.84
N SER A 25 7.91 6.02 -17.66
CA SER A 25 8.99 5.10 -17.33
C SER A 25 8.43 3.72 -17.03
N LYS A 26 9.04 2.68 -17.61
CA LYS A 26 8.72 1.27 -17.36
C LYS A 26 9.87 0.63 -16.59
N ILE A 27 9.57 0.21 -15.37
CA ILE A 27 10.55 -0.28 -14.39
C ILE A 27 10.19 -1.73 -14.04
N ALA A 28 11.19 -2.59 -13.89
CA ALA A 28 10.96 -3.96 -13.43
C ALA A 28 10.56 -3.98 -11.95
N LEU A 29 9.50 -4.73 -11.62
CA LEU A 29 9.15 -5.05 -10.23
C LEU A 29 9.94 -6.29 -9.81
N THR A 30 10.79 -6.15 -8.79
CA THR A 30 11.60 -7.24 -8.23
C THR A 30 11.00 -7.86 -6.98
N GLU A 31 10.23 -7.08 -6.23
CA GLU A 31 9.57 -7.53 -5.01
C GLU A 31 8.31 -8.34 -5.32
N PRO A 32 7.96 -9.34 -4.50
CA PRO A 32 6.72 -10.07 -4.65
C PRO A 32 5.51 -9.19 -4.36
N TRP A 33 4.34 -9.63 -4.82
CA TRP A 33 3.07 -9.03 -4.44
C TRP A 33 2.81 -9.23 -2.95
N ASP A 34 2.49 -8.14 -2.25
CA ASP A 34 2.08 -8.12 -0.85
C ASP A 34 0.67 -7.51 -0.78
N PRO A 35 -0.37 -8.29 -0.45
CA PRO A 35 -1.73 -7.78 -0.36
C PRO A 35 -1.93 -6.89 0.87
N TYR A 36 -2.87 -5.95 0.78
CA TYR A 36 -3.41 -5.27 1.97
C TYR A 36 -4.41 -6.17 2.67
N ASP A 37 -3.89 -7.18 3.37
CA ASP A 37 -4.64 -8.07 4.25
C ASP A 37 -3.91 -8.32 5.57
N ILE A 38 -4.53 -9.12 6.45
CA ILE A 38 -3.88 -9.63 7.65
C ILE A 38 -3.37 -11.04 7.32
N PRO A 39 -2.05 -11.29 7.27
CA PRO A 39 -1.52 -12.62 7.08
C PRO A 39 -2.06 -13.59 8.14
N ALA A 40 -2.42 -14.82 7.72
CA ALA A 40 -3.07 -15.78 8.63
C ALA A 40 -2.21 -16.17 9.86
N ASN A 41 -0.89 -15.97 9.78
CA ASN A 41 0.06 -16.24 10.86
C ASN A 41 0.46 -14.98 11.66
N SER A 42 -0.30 -13.89 11.55
CA SER A 42 -0.09 -12.66 12.30
C SER A 42 -0.40 -12.84 13.78
N THR A 43 0.26 -12.02 14.59
CA THR A 43 0.03 -11.96 16.04
C THR A 43 -0.96 -10.84 16.33
N TYR A 44 -2.03 -11.16 17.06
CA TYR A 44 -2.94 -10.17 17.61
C TYR A 44 -2.19 -9.34 18.67
N GLU A 45 -2.26 -8.02 18.56
CA GLU A 45 -1.62 -7.10 19.51
C GLU A 45 -2.65 -6.41 20.40
N ASP A 46 -3.65 -5.75 19.82
CA ASP A 46 -4.63 -4.97 20.57
C ASP A 46 -5.96 -4.77 19.83
N GLN A 47 -6.95 -4.26 20.56
CA GLN A 47 -8.25 -3.84 20.03
C GLN A 47 -8.71 -2.57 20.75
N TYR A 48 -9.03 -1.54 19.98
CA TYR A 48 -9.39 -0.23 20.52
C TYR A 48 -10.42 0.50 19.64
N TYR A 49 -11.01 1.55 20.20
CA TYR A 49 -11.90 2.46 19.47
C TYR A 49 -11.13 3.69 18.99
N ILE A 50 -11.34 4.07 17.73
CA ILE A 50 -10.93 5.36 17.19
C ILE A 50 -12.16 6.25 17.17
N GLY A 51 -12.08 7.40 17.84
CA GLY A 51 -13.20 8.35 17.97
C GLY A 51 -13.62 8.57 19.41
N GLY A 52 -14.86 9.00 19.61
CA GLY A 52 -15.44 9.25 20.93
C GLY A 52 -16.91 8.83 21.01
N PRO A 53 -17.55 8.99 22.18
CA PRO A 53 -18.91 8.51 22.38
C PRO A 53 -19.89 9.07 21.34
N GLY A 54 -20.55 8.17 20.59
CA GLY A 54 -21.51 8.50 19.55
C GLY A 54 -20.94 8.58 18.13
N ASP A 55 -19.62 8.61 17.98
CA ASP A 55 -18.92 8.53 16.69
C ASP A 55 -17.55 7.88 16.89
N GLU A 56 -17.55 6.56 16.87
CA GLU A 56 -16.37 5.73 17.08
C GLU A 56 -16.40 4.48 16.21
N ILE A 57 -15.22 4.00 15.83
CA ILE A 57 -15.04 2.76 15.09
C ILE A 57 -14.09 1.84 15.84
N MET A 58 -14.48 0.58 16.01
CA MET A 58 -13.62 -0.44 16.62
C MET A 58 -12.64 -0.99 15.57
N VAL A 59 -11.37 -1.04 15.95
CA VAL A 59 -10.28 -1.59 15.13
C VAL A 59 -9.47 -2.61 15.93
N GLN A 60 -8.77 -3.48 15.21
CA GLN A 60 -7.78 -4.41 15.74
C GLN A 60 -6.41 -4.13 15.13
N GLU A 61 -5.39 -4.35 15.95
CA GLU A 61 -3.99 -4.24 15.55
C GLU A 61 -3.35 -5.63 15.51
N TRP A 62 -2.69 -5.91 14.39
CA TRP A 62 -2.01 -7.16 14.09
C TRP A 62 -0.57 -6.89 13.69
N SER A 63 0.33 -7.82 13.98
CA SER A 63 1.75 -7.68 13.65
C SER A 63 2.37 -8.97 13.14
N ASP A 64 3.57 -8.88 12.58
CA ASP A 64 4.41 -10.04 12.27
C ASP A 64 5.33 -10.45 13.44
N ARG A 65 5.07 -9.92 14.65
CA ARG A 65 5.83 -10.24 15.87
C ARG A 65 5.79 -11.73 16.15
N LYS A 66 6.91 -12.29 16.60
CA LYS A 66 7.00 -13.69 17.05
C LYS A 66 7.74 -13.74 18.38
N PRO A 67 7.48 -14.74 19.25
CA PRO A 67 8.23 -14.86 20.51
C PRO A 67 9.76 -14.88 20.32
N ALA A 68 10.24 -15.46 19.22
CA ALA A 68 11.67 -15.52 18.86
C ALA A 68 12.21 -14.22 18.21
N ARG A 69 11.33 -13.30 17.78
CA ARG A 69 11.68 -12.05 17.12
C ARG A 69 10.97 -10.90 17.84
N LYS A 70 11.72 -10.22 18.72
CA LYS A 70 11.22 -9.06 19.48
C LYS A 70 10.84 -7.84 18.61
N LEU A 71 11.21 -7.86 17.34
CA LEU A 71 11.05 -6.73 16.41
C LEU A 71 9.95 -7.06 15.39
N GLU A 72 8.90 -6.26 15.39
CA GLU A 72 7.95 -6.19 14.29
C GLU A 72 8.65 -5.59 13.06
N SER A 73 8.35 -6.09 11.87
CA SER A 73 8.59 -5.39 10.59
C SER A 73 7.31 -4.93 9.92
N TRP A 74 6.15 -5.44 10.35
CA TRP A 74 4.84 -5.05 9.85
C TRP A 74 3.86 -4.95 11.01
N VAL A 75 3.07 -3.87 11.00
CA VAL A 75 1.93 -3.66 11.88
C VAL A 75 0.77 -3.15 11.03
N GLY A 76 -0.36 -3.86 11.09
CA GLY A 76 -1.59 -3.54 10.37
C GLY A 76 -2.74 -3.26 11.32
N VAL A 77 -3.47 -2.18 11.07
CA VAL A 77 -4.69 -1.79 11.79
C VAL A 77 -5.88 -1.92 10.86
N TYR A 78 -6.84 -2.74 11.26
CA TYR A 78 -8.01 -3.11 10.45
C TYR A 78 -9.30 -2.95 11.24
N THR A 79 -10.41 -2.58 10.58
CA THR A 79 -11.70 -2.45 11.25
C THR A 79 -12.25 -3.80 11.68
N VAL A 80 -12.83 -3.89 12.88
CA VAL A 80 -13.31 -5.18 13.43
C VAL A 80 -14.50 -5.71 12.65
N LYS A 81 -15.41 -4.83 12.25
CA LYS A 81 -16.69 -5.23 11.65
C LYS A 81 -16.54 -5.80 10.24
N ASP A 82 -15.74 -5.13 9.43
CA ASP A 82 -15.72 -5.37 7.98
C ASP A 82 -14.29 -5.61 7.43
N CYS A 83 -13.26 -5.62 8.28
CA CYS A 83 -11.86 -5.85 7.91
C CYS A 83 -11.30 -4.86 6.87
N TYR A 84 -11.72 -3.59 6.92
CA TYR A 84 -11.14 -2.55 6.08
C TYR A 84 -9.77 -2.12 6.64
N PRO A 85 -8.74 -1.92 5.80
CA PRO A 85 -7.47 -1.38 6.25
C PRO A 85 -7.65 0.07 6.71
N VAL A 86 -7.07 0.42 7.85
CA VAL A 86 -7.05 1.77 8.41
C VAL A 86 -5.64 2.35 8.30
N GLN A 87 -4.64 1.57 8.71
CA GLN A 87 -3.24 1.95 8.65
C GLN A 87 -2.36 0.71 8.54
N GLU A 88 -1.29 0.81 7.74
CA GLU A 88 -0.19 -0.15 7.77
C GLU A 88 1.14 0.55 7.97
N THR A 89 2.02 -0.07 8.75
CA THR A 89 3.34 0.46 9.07
C THR A 89 4.40 -0.60 8.88
N TYR A 90 5.35 -0.31 8.00
CA TYR A 90 6.53 -1.13 7.78
C TYR A 90 7.73 -0.51 8.50
N THR A 91 8.41 -1.31 9.30
CA THR A 91 9.57 -0.88 10.08
C THR A 91 10.82 -1.67 9.74
N LYS A 92 11.97 -1.03 9.93
CA LYS A 92 13.28 -1.65 9.81
C LYS A 92 14.12 -1.21 11.00
N ASN A 93 14.47 -2.14 11.88
CA ASN A 93 15.23 -1.87 13.11
C ASN A 93 14.59 -0.78 13.99
N TYR A 94 13.28 -0.89 14.30
CA TYR A 94 12.46 0.12 15.01
C TYR A 94 12.28 1.46 14.32
N SER A 95 12.96 1.71 13.20
CA SER A 95 12.73 2.92 12.42
C SER A 95 11.57 2.65 11.46
N VAL A 96 10.54 3.49 11.54
CA VAL A 96 9.45 3.49 10.57
C VAL A 96 10.04 3.77 9.20
N THR A 97 9.87 2.83 8.28
CA THR A 97 10.31 2.97 6.89
C THR A 97 9.19 3.58 6.07
N THR A 98 7.97 3.09 6.24
CA THR A 98 6.78 3.63 5.58
C THR A 98 5.57 3.43 6.47
N SER A 99 4.67 4.41 6.50
CA SER A 99 3.36 4.29 7.12
C SER A 99 2.32 4.83 6.16
N THR A 100 1.34 4.00 5.84
CA THR A 100 0.27 4.28 4.88
C THR A 100 -1.04 4.29 5.64
N ARG A 101 -1.85 5.35 5.45
CA ARG A 101 -3.19 5.47 6.02
C ARG A 101 -4.22 5.42 4.91
N PHE A 102 -5.30 4.69 5.13
CA PHE A 102 -6.37 4.48 4.16
C PHE A 102 -7.66 5.14 4.65
N PHE A 103 -8.35 5.80 3.73
CA PHE A 103 -9.61 6.51 3.97
C PHE A 103 -10.42 6.55 2.67
N ASP A 104 -11.71 6.89 2.76
CA ASP A 104 -12.64 6.96 1.61
C ASP A 104 -12.67 5.68 0.75
N ILE A 105 -12.59 4.52 1.41
CA ILE A 105 -12.60 3.21 0.74
C ILE A 105 -13.99 2.91 0.19
N HIS A 106 -14.04 2.64 -1.12
CA HIS A 106 -15.22 2.10 -1.80
C HIS A 106 -14.92 0.68 -2.29
N LEU A 107 -15.88 -0.23 -2.11
CA LEU A 107 -15.74 -1.60 -2.61
C LEU A 107 -15.83 -1.67 -4.14
N GLY A 108 -15.00 -2.53 -4.72
CA GLY A 108 -14.93 -2.72 -6.16
C GLY A 108 -14.13 -1.63 -6.87
N ILE A 109 -14.06 -1.75 -8.20
CA ILE A 109 -13.31 -0.81 -9.05
C ILE A 109 -14.30 -0.28 -10.07
N ALA A 110 -14.61 1.01 -9.98
CA ALA A 110 -15.62 1.65 -10.82
C ALA A 110 -15.19 1.73 -12.30
N ASP A 111 -13.91 2.03 -12.53
CA ASP A 111 -13.31 2.09 -13.86
C ASP A 111 -12.03 1.24 -13.93
N PRO A 112 -12.08 0.04 -14.53
CA PRO A 112 -10.90 -0.81 -14.68
C PRO A 112 -9.83 -0.25 -15.63
N SER A 113 -10.16 0.76 -16.45
CA SER A 113 -9.22 1.33 -17.42
C SER A 113 -8.03 2.04 -16.77
N VAL A 114 -8.13 2.39 -15.48
CA VAL A 114 -7.03 2.94 -14.67
C VAL A 114 -5.80 2.03 -14.61
N PHE A 115 -5.96 0.72 -14.87
CA PHE A 115 -4.83 -0.22 -14.96
C PHE A 115 -4.22 -0.33 -16.37
N THR A 116 -4.81 0.33 -17.37
CA THR A 116 -4.32 0.33 -18.75
C THR A 116 -3.33 1.48 -18.93
N PRO A 117 -2.03 1.22 -19.14
CA PRO A 117 -1.06 2.28 -19.34
C PRO A 117 -1.38 3.10 -20.60
N PRO A 118 -1.14 4.43 -20.58
CA PRO A 118 -1.34 5.28 -21.75
C PRO A 118 -0.42 4.85 -22.91
N SER A 119 -0.76 5.27 -24.13
CA SER A 119 0.02 4.93 -25.34
C SER A 119 1.48 5.38 -25.26
N THR A 120 1.78 6.44 -24.52
CA THR A 120 3.14 6.92 -24.25
C THR A 120 4.02 5.88 -23.54
N CYS A 121 3.43 4.92 -22.82
CA CYS A 121 4.16 3.83 -22.17
C CYS A 121 4.63 2.73 -23.13
N GLN A 122 4.19 2.73 -24.40
CA GLN A 122 4.70 1.81 -25.41
C GLN A 122 6.16 2.11 -25.78
N THR A 123 6.55 3.40 -25.69
CA THR A 123 7.93 3.89 -25.88
C THR A 123 8.51 4.40 -24.55
N ALA A 124 8.19 3.73 -23.45
CA ALA A 124 8.62 4.13 -22.12
C ALA A 124 10.15 4.10 -21.94
N GLN A 125 10.65 5.00 -21.12
CA GLN A 125 12.04 4.98 -20.67
C GLN A 125 12.26 3.85 -19.67
N LEU A 126 13.45 3.24 -19.65
CA LEU A 126 13.78 2.15 -18.71
C LEU A 126 14.31 2.66 -17.36
N ALA A 127 14.56 3.95 -17.24
CA ALA A 127 15.04 4.58 -16.02
C ALA A 127 13.89 5.27 -15.27
N ARG A 128 13.95 5.22 -13.94
CA ARG A 128 13.00 5.95 -13.08
C ARG A 128 13.20 7.46 -13.23
N MET A 129 12.10 8.19 -13.40
CA MET A 129 12.13 9.66 -13.39
C MET A 129 12.47 10.13 -11.97
N LYS A 130 13.38 11.09 -11.88
CA LYS A 130 13.68 11.75 -10.61
C LYS A 130 12.49 12.61 -10.20
N ASP A 131 12.07 12.44 -8.96
CA ASP A 131 11.31 13.48 -8.29
C ASP A 131 12.25 14.64 -7.98
N GLU A 132 11.98 15.79 -8.57
CA GLU A 132 12.54 17.06 -8.09
C GLU A 132 11.64 17.50 -6.93
N CYS A 133 12.05 17.11 -5.72
CA CYS A 133 11.61 17.70 -4.46
C CYS A 133 12.74 18.58 -3.91
#